data_AF-F5H5Y9-F1
#
_entry.id   AF-F5H5Y9-F1
#
_cell.length_a   1.000
_cell.length_b   1.000
_cell.length_c   1.000
_cell.angle_alpha   90.00
_cell.angle_beta   90.00
_cell.angle_gamma   90.00
#
_symmetry.space_group_name_H-M   'P 1'
#
loop_
_entity.id
_entity.type
_entity.pdbx_description
1 polymer ?
#
loop_
_entity_poly.entity_id
_entity_poly.type
_entity_poly.pdbx_seq_one_letter_code
_entity_poly.pdbx_strand_id
1 'polypeptide(L)'
;MVSGRFYLSCLLLGSLGSMCILFTIYWMQYWRGGFAWNGSIYMFNWHPVLMVAGMVVFYGGASLVYRLPQSWVGPKLPWKLLHAALHLMAFVLTVVGLVAVFTFHNHGRTANLYS
;
A
#
# COMPACT_ATOMS: atom_id res chain seq x y z
N MET A 1 7.98 -10.91 28.82
CA MET A 1 9.04 -10.24 28.03
C MET A 1 8.95 -10.49 26.52
N VAL A 2 8.57 -11.69 26.04
CA VAL A 2 8.50 -12.00 24.58
C VAL A 2 7.42 -11.21 23.83
N SER A 3 6.21 -11.09 24.38
CA SER A 3 5.11 -10.36 23.73
C SER A 3 5.40 -8.86 23.58
N GLY A 4 6.10 -8.25 24.53
CA GLY A 4 6.48 -6.83 24.46
C GLY A 4 7.42 -6.52 23.28
N ARG A 5 8.40 -7.40 23.03
CA ARG A 5 9.30 -7.28 21.87
C ARG A 5 8.54 -7.42 20.55
N PHE A 6 7.57 -8.32 20.49
CA PHE A 6 6.73 -8.50 19.31
C PHE A 6 5.90 -7.25 19.00
N TYR A 7 5.23 -6.65 20.00
CA TYR A 7 4.49 -5.41 19.79
C TYR A 7 5.38 -4.24 19.37
N LEU A 8 6.58 -4.13 19.94
CA LEU A 8 7.56 -3.14 19.52
C LEU A 8 7.94 -3.35 18.05
N SER A 9 8.19 -4.58 17.61
CA SER A 9 8.46 -4.89 16.20
C SER A 9 7.28 -4.51 15.29
N CYS A 10 6.03 -4.78 15.69
CA CYS A 10 4.86 -4.35 14.93
C CYS A 10 4.73 -2.82 14.84
N LEU A 11 5.01 -2.09 15.91
CA LEU A 11 5.02 -0.63 15.92
C LEU A 11 6.11 -0.05 15.03
N LEU A 12 7.31 -0.62 15.06
CA LEU A 12 8.43 -0.23 14.18
C LEU A 12 8.11 -0.51 12.70
N LEU A 13 7.48 -1.65 12.39
CA LEU A 13 7.03 -1.94 11.03
C LEU A 13 5.94 -0.98 10.57
N GLY A 14 4.98 -0.66 11.45
CA GLY A 14 3.92 0.30 11.15
C GLY A 14 4.45 1.72 10.91
N SER A 15 5.41 2.18 11.73
CA SER A 15 6.05 3.49 11.54
C SER A 15 6.88 3.53 10.27
N LEU A 16 7.68 2.49 10.00
CA LEU A 16 8.46 2.37 8.76
C LEU A 16 7.55 2.37 7.53
N GLY A 17 6.48 1.58 7.54
CA GLY A 17 5.51 1.54 6.44
C GLY A 17 4.86 2.91 6.20
N SER A 18 4.49 3.60 7.27
CA SER A 18 3.95 4.98 7.18
C SER A 18 4.97 5.94 6.58
N MET A 19 6.24 5.85 6.98
CA MET A 19 7.33 6.65 6.41
C MET A 19 7.55 6.33 4.92
N CYS A 20 7.46 5.07 4.50
CA CYS A 20 7.54 4.71 3.07
C CYS A 20 6.44 5.39 2.23
N ILE A 21 5.20 5.42 2.73
CA ILE A 21 4.10 6.12 2.06
C ILE A 21 4.41 7.62 2.00
N LEU A 22 4.76 8.24 3.12
CA LEU A 22 5.06 9.68 3.15
C LEU A 22 6.22 10.06 2.24
N PHE A 23 7.29 9.27 2.20
CA PHE A 23 8.43 9.51 1.33
C PHE A 23 8.09 9.33 -0.14
N THR A 24 7.25 8.35 -0.51
CA THR A 24 6.82 8.21 -1.91
C THR A 24 5.91 9.35 -2.34
N ILE A 25 5.01 9.83 -1.47
CA ILE A 25 4.19 11.02 -1.71
C ILE A 25 5.09 12.25 -1.88
N TYR A 26 6.00 12.48 -0.93
CA TYR A 26 6.92 13.61 -0.97
C TYR A 26 7.82 13.56 -2.21
N TRP A 27 8.30 12.36 -2.57
CA TRP A 27 9.09 12.16 -3.76
C TRP A 27 8.36 12.59 -5.04
N MET A 28 7.13 12.11 -5.21
CA MET A 28 6.28 12.44 -6.36
C MET A 28 5.87 13.92 -6.37
N GLN A 29 5.53 14.46 -5.20
CA GLN A 29 5.10 15.85 -5.08
C GLN A 29 6.24 16.83 -5.39
N TYR A 30 7.40 16.63 -4.76
CA TYR A 30 8.49 17.60 -4.81
C TYR A 30 9.37 17.45 -6.05
N TRP A 31 9.76 16.23 -6.42
CA TRP A 31 10.69 16.01 -7.54
C TRP A 31 10.00 15.60 -8.85
N ARG A 32 8.76 15.10 -8.82
CA ARG A 32 8.02 14.68 -10.03
C ARG A 32 6.91 15.65 -10.45
N GLY A 33 6.82 16.80 -9.78
CA GLY A 33 5.91 17.88 -10.15
C GLY A 33 4.45 17.67 -9.75
N GLY A 34 4.16 16.74 -8.84
CA GLY A 34 2.83 16.58 -8.26
C GLY A 34 1.96 15.51 -8.92
N PHE A 35 0.65 15.64 -8.73
CA PHE A 35 -0.34 14.64 -9.08
C PHE A 35 -1.46 15.23 -9.94
N ALA A 36 -1.94 14.46 -10.92
CA ALA A 36 -3.16 14.75 -11.67
C ALA A 36 -3.84 13.45 -12.08
N TRP A 37 -5.10 13.50 -12.51
CA TRP A 37 -5.84 12.33 -13.01
C TRP A 37 -6.34 12.57 -14.44
N ASN A 38 -5.40 12.76 -15.37
CA ASN A 38 -5.68 13.23 -16.74
C ASN A 38 -4.87 12.52 -17.84
N GLY A 39 -4.23 11.39 -17.55
CA GLY A 39 -3.39 10.64 -18.49
C GLY A 39 -1.97 11.19 -18.70
N SER A 40 -1.64 12.36 -18.14
CA SER A 40 -0.27 12.90 -18.18
C SER A 40 0.71 12.11 -17.29
N ILE A 41 1.99 12.50 -17.32
CA ILE A 41 3.00 11.96 -16.40
C ILE A 41 2.62 12.13 -14.91
N TYR A 42 1.83 13.16 -14.57
CA TYR A 42 1.34 13.35 -13.20
C TYR A 42 0.29 12.31 -12.78
N MET A 43 -0.35 11.63 -13.74
CA MET A 43 -1.18 10.46 -13.47
C MET A 43 -0.33 9.24 -13.15
N PHE A 44 0.79 9.05 -13.85
CA PHE A 44 1.74 7.99 -13.51
C PHE A 44 2.28 8.11 -12.08
N ASN A 45 2.46 9.32 -11.57
CA ASN A 45 2.96 9.55 -10.21
C ASN A 45 2.07 8.90 -9.12
N TRP A 46 0.78 8.63 -9.38
CA TRP A 46 -0.07 7.85 -8.48
C TRP A 46 0.34 6.38 -8.38
N HIS A 47 0.88 5.79 -9.45
CA HIS A 47 1.29 4.39 -9.49
C HIS A 47 2.24 4.01 -8.35
N PRO A 48 3.43 4.62 -8.19
CA PRO A 48 4.35 4.23 -7.12
C PRO A 48 3.77 4.44 -5.72
N VAL A 49 3.00 5.52 -5.49
CA VAL A 49 2.39 5.80 -4.18
C VAL A 49 1.36 4.73 -3.82
N LEU A 50 0.47 4.40 -4.76
CA LEU A 50 -0.59 3.42 -4.55
C LEU A 50 -0.04 2.00 -4.44
N MET A 51 1.02 1.67 -5.19
CA MET A 51 1.69 0.37 -5.08
C MET A 51 2.41 0.21 -3.73
N VAL A 52 3.09 1.24 -3.23
CA VAL A 52 3.72 1.19 -1.90
C VAL A 52 2.65 1.12 -0.80
N ALA A 53 1.61 1.94 -0.87
CA ALA A 53 0.53 1.88 0.12
C ALA A 53 -0.17 0.51 0.11
N GLY A 54 -0.63 0.05 -1.06
CA GLY A 54 -1.41 -1.17 -1.21
C GLY A 54 -0.59 -2.45 -0.99
N MET A 55 0.40 -2.70 -1.86
CA MET A 55 1.12 -3.98 -1.90
C MET A 55 2.22 -4.11 -0.85
N VAL A 56 2.78 -3.01 -0.35
CA VAL A 56 3.83 -3.08 0.68
C VAL A 56 3.22 -2.92 2.08
N VAL A 57 2.50 -1.83 2.33
CA VAL A 57 2.03 -1.50 3.69
C VAL A 57 0.76 -2.25 4.07
N PHE A 58 -0.34 -2.08 3.32
CA PHE A 58 -1.62 -2.71 3.67
C PHE A 58 -1.57 -4.23 3.53
N TYR A 59 -1.01 -4.76 2.44
CA TYR A 59 -0.85 -6.20 2.24
C TYR A 59 0.06 -6.84 3.31
N GLY A 60 1.18 -6.18 3.65
CA GLY A 60 2.09 -6.63 4.71
C GLY A 60 1.39 -6.64 6.07
N GLY A 61 0.66 -5.57 6.40
CA GLY A 61 -0.15 -5.49 7.61
C GLY A 61 -1.21 -6.59 7.69
N ALA A 62 -1.97 -6.81 6.61
CA ALA A 62 -2.99 -7.85 6.51
C ALA A 62 -2.42 -9.27 6.78
N SER A 63 -1.20 -9.53 6.31
CA SER A 63 -0.48 -10.79 6.51
C SER A 63 -0.04 -11.03 7.97
N LEU A 64 0.08 -9.96 8.76
CA LEU A 64 0.51 -10.00 10.16
C LEU A 64 -0.64 -9.98 11.17
N VAL A 65 -1.87 -9.63 10.76
CA VAL A 65 -3.02 -9.45 11.67
C VAL A 65 -3.23 -10.65 12.61
N TYR A 66 -3.15 -11.88 12.10
CA TYR A 66 -3.32 -13.10 12.90
C TYR A 66 -2.10 -13.51 13.74
N ARG A 67 -0.97 -12.80 13.59
CA ARG A 67 0.23 -13.03 14.41
C ARG A 67 0.20 -12.20 15.69
N LEU A 68 -0.69 -11.22 15.78
CA LEU A 68 -0.92 -10.47 17.01
C LEU A 68 -1.39 -11.43 18.12
N PRO A 69 -0.74 -11.45 19.31
CA PRO A 69 -1.13 -12.35 20.38
C PRO A 69 -2.60 -12.21 20.81
N GLN A 70 -3.19 -11.01 20.68
CA GLN A 70 -4.62 -10.79 20.94
C GLN A 70 -5.54 -11.56 19.99
N SER A 71 -5.05 -11.94 18.81
CA SER A 71 -5.81 -12.74 17.86
C SER A 71 -5.86 -14.23 18.22
N TRP A 72 -5.03 -14.70 19.16
CA TRP A 72 -4.94 -16.11 19.52
C TRP A 72 -6.08 -16.56 20.43
N VAL A 73 -6.61 -15.66 21.25
CA VAL A 73 -7.67 -15.93 22.23
C VAL A 73 -8.94 -15.18 21.83
N GLY A 74 -10.11 -15.74 22.14
CA GLY A 74 -11.40 -15.10 21.90
C GLY A 74 -11.95 -15.26 20.47
N PRO A 75 -13.01 -14.51 20.12
CA PRO A 75 -13.71 -14.67 18.86
C PRO A 75 -12.82 -14.31 17.67
N LYS A 76 -12.81 -15.18 16.65
CA LYS A 76 -11.97 -15.00 15.44
C LYS A 76 -12.60 -14.09 14.39
N LEU A 77 -13.90 -13.80 14.50
CA LEU A 77 -14.65 -13.03 13.49
C LEU A 77 -14.10 -11.60 13.31
N PRO A 78 -13.84 -10.80 14.38
CA PRO A 78 -13.26 -9.46 14.20
C PRO A 78 -11.92 -9.47 13.46
N TRP A 79 -11.07 -10.45 13.75
CA TRP A 79 -9.78 -10.62 13.08
C TRP A 79 -9.92 -11.04 11.62
N LYS A 80 -10.94 -11.86 11.29
CA LYS A 80 -11.32 -12.18 9.89
C LYS A 80 -11.76 -10.95 9.13
N LEU A 81 -12.61 -10.12 9.74
CA LEU A 81 -13.07 -8.88 9.12
C LEU A 81 -11.92 -7.90 8.91
N LEU A 82 -11.03 -7.74 9.90
CA LEU A 82 -9.86 -6.86 9.77
C LEU A 82 -8.90 -7.35 8.67
N HIS A 83 -8.58 -8.64 8.65
CA HIS A 83 -7.73 -9.24 7.60
C HIS A 83 -8.34 -9.04 6.20
N ALA A 84 -9.64 -9.33 6.05
CA ALA A 84 -10.36 -9.14 4.79
C ALA A 84 -10.40 -7.67 4.36
N ALA A 85 -10.67 -6.75 5.30
CA ALA A 85 -10.72 -5.32 5.01
C ALA A 85 -9.36 -4.77 4.57
N LEU A 86 -8.26 -5.19 5.21
CA LEU A 86 -6.91 -4.76 4.83
C LEU A 86 -6.49 -5.31 3.47
N HIS A 87 -6.81 -6.57 3.16
CA HIS A 87 -6.56 -7.12 1.82
C HIS A 87 -7.43 -6.48 0.75
N LEU A 88 -8.69 -6.16 1.06
CA LEU A 88 -9.56 -5.42 0.14
C LEU A 88 -9.01 -4.02 -0.13
N MET A 89 -8.54 -3.32 0.91
CA MET A 89 -7.88 -2.02 0.75
C MET A 89 -6.62 -2.14 -0.12
N ALA A 90 -5.76 -3.12 0.16
CA ALA A 90 -4.56 -3.40 -0.65
C ALA A 90 -4.91 -3.66 -2.12
N PHE A 91 -5.94 -4.47 -2.37
CA PHE A 91 -6.43 -4.78 -3.71
C PHE A 91 -6.93 -3.53 -4.43
N VAL A 92 -7.81 -2.74 -3.82
CA VAL A 92 -8.34 -1.51 -4.42
C VAL A 92 -7.23 -0.53 -4.77
N LEU A 93 -6.29 -0.27 -3.84
CA LEU A 93 -5.16 0.63 -4.09
C LEU A 93 -4.29 0.12 -5.25
N THR A 94 -4.01 -1.18 -5.30
CA THR A 94 -3.23 -1.80 -6.37
C THR A 94 -3.91 -1.67 -7.72
N VAL A 95 -5.22 -1.95 -7.78
CA VAL A 95 -6.02 -1.81 -9.01
C VAL A 95 -5.99 -0.36 -9.50
N VAL A 96 -6.19 0.63 -8.61
CA VAL A 96 -6.14 2.05 -8.98
C VAL A 96 -4.74 2.46 -9.43
N GLY A 97 -3.68 1.95 -8.77
CA GLY A 97 -2.29 2.16 -9.17
C GLY A 97 -1.96 1.57 -10.54
N LEU A 98 -2.53 0.41 -10.88
CA LEU A 98 -2.41 -0.17 -12.22
C LEU A 98 -3.20 0.64 -13.25
N VAL A 99 -4.44 1.06 -12.94
CA VAL A 99 -5.22 1.95 -13.82
C VAL A 99 -4.43 3.23 -14.15
N ALA A 100 -3.71 3.79 -13.17
CA ALA A 100 -2.87 4.98 -13.38
C ALA A 100 -1.78 4.76 -14.44
N VAL A 101 -0.99 3.68 -14.34
CA VAL A 101 0.09 3.40 -15.30
C VAL A 101 -0.43 2.99 -16.68
N PHE A 102 -1.47 2.15 -16.73
CA PHE A 102 -2.07 1.73 -18.01
C PHE A 102 -2.69 2.91 -18.75
N THR A 103 -3.38 3.81 -18.04
CA THR A 103 -3.94 5.03 -18.65
C THR A 103 -2.85 5.95 -19.16
N PHE A 104 -1.79 6.16 -18.38
CA PHE A 104 -0.62 6.95 -18.80
C PHE A 104 0.03 6.37 -20.07
N HIS A 105 0.31 5.06 -20.10
CA HIS A 105 0.88 4.40 -21.27
C HIS A 105 -0.01 4.51 -22.50
N ASN A 106 -1.31 4.25 -22.35
CA ASN A 106 -2.27 4.32 -23.45
C ASN A 106 -2.37 5.75 -24.02
N HIS A 107 -2.33 6.76 -23.15
CA HIS A 107 -2.32 8.17 -23.56
C HIS A 107 -1.02 8.54 -24.30
N GLY A 108 0.12 8.04 -23.82
CA GLY A 108 1.43 8.26 -24.43
C GLY A 108 1.78 7.35 -25.61
N ARG A 109 0.89 6.43 -26.00
CA ARG A 109 1.14 5.34 -26.99
C ARG A 109 2.38 4.49 -26.67
N THR A 110 2.67 4.32 -25.39
CA THR A 110 3.71 3.41 -24.90
C THR A 110 3.11 2.00 -24.82
N ALA A 111 3.87 0.97 -25.23
CA ALA A 111 3.43 -0.42 -25.07
C ALA A 111 3.26 -0.79 -23.59
N ASN A 112 2.34 -1.71 -23.29
CA ASN A 112 2.20 -2.25 -21.93
C ASN A 112 2.94 -3.59 -21.80
N LEU A 113 3.38 -3.94 -20.58
CA LEU A 113 3.90 -5.27 -20.21
C LEU A 113 5.15 -5.76 -20.97
N TYR A 114 6.03 -4.84 -21.43
CA TYR A 114 7.24 -5.19 -22.18
C TYR A 114 8.54 -5.12 -21.35
N SER A 115 8.46 -4.66 -20.09
CA SER A 115 9.56 -4.49 -19.15
C SER A 115 10.06 -5.80 -18.58
#